data_AF-A0A382WTY9-F1
#
_entry.id   AF-A0A382WTY9-F1
#
_cell.length_a   1.000
_cell.length_b   1.000
_cell.length_c   1.000
_cell.angle_alpha   90.00
_cell.angle_beta   90.00
_cell.angle_gamma   90.00
#
_symmetry.space_group_name_H-M   'P 1'
#
loop_
_entity.id
_entity.type
_entity.pdbx_description
1 polymer ?
#
loop_
_entity_poly.entity_id
_entity_poly.type
_entity_poly.pdbx_seq_one_letter_code
_entity_poly.pdbx_strand_id
1 'polypeptide(L)'
;MDYQRILIFIGLGITGYLLVFNWQQDYGNESKQPATEFGYEERTDSFDEELNSIPENDDQIPELFAEKRLNNPLIQKSNAQAAPQNRLKVKTDVLEVSINLHGGDIDQAYLLKYPTQITEPNNPLILLNPKNLYSAQSGLIGPNGTDKTGSRPNYIARFNEYVLDSGEQELI
;
A
#
# COMPACT_ATOMS: atom_id res chain seq x y z
N MET A 1 37.46 44.19 8.23
CA MET A 1 37.75 42.74 8.19
C MET A 1 36.94 41.94 9.22
N ASP A 2 36.27 42.55 10.20
CA ASP A 2 35.46 41.81 11.19
C ASP A 2 34.10 41.31 10.67
N TYR A 3 33.48 42.03 9.75
CA TYR A 3 32.15 41.66 9.23
C TYR A 3 32.13 40.30 8.52
N GLN A 4 33.24 39.89 7.88
CA GLN A 4 33.37 38.58 7.24
C GLN A 4 33.39 37.45 8.28
N ARG A 5 34.08 37.63 9.41
CA ARG A 5 34.11 36.65 10.50
C ARG A 5 32.74 36.50 11.14
N ILE A 6 32.05 37.62 11.37
CA ILE A 6 30.67 37.63 11.91
C ILE A 6 29.72 36.90 10.97
N LEU A 7 29.82 37.12 9.65
CA LEU A 7 29.00 36.44 8.65
C LEU A 7 29.19 34.92 8.68
N ILE A 8 30.43 34.44 8.83
CA ILE A 8 30.73 33.00 8.97
C ILE A 8 30.10 32.43 10.25
N PHE A 9 30.20 33.12 11.38
CA PHE A 9 29.59 32.66 12.64
C PHE A 9 28.06 32.63 12.58
N ILE A 10 27.43 33.61 11.91
CA ILE A 10 25.97 33.61 11.68
C ILE A 10 25.57 32.43 10.80
N GLY A 11 26.29 32.21 9.69
CA GLY A 11 26.04 31.06 8.81
C GLY A 11 26.19 29.72 9.52
N LEU A 12 27.22 29.57 10.36
CA LEU A 12 27.43 28.40 11.20
C LEU A 12 26.27 28.22 12.21
N GLY A 13 25.84 29.29 12.86
CA GLY A 13 24.72 29.26 13.81
C GLY A 13 23.41 28.83 13.16
N ILE A 14 23.10 29.36 11.98
CA ILE A 14 21.90 28.96 11.21
C ILE A 14 22.00 27.50 10.80
N THR A 15 23.15 27.07 10.27
CA THR A 15 23.33 25.68 9.81
C THR A 15 23.26 24.70 10.99
N GLY A 16 23.90 25.01 12.12
CA GLY A 16 23.85 24.22 13.34
C GLY A 16 22.43 24.15 13.92
N TYR A 17 21.72 25.27 13.94
CA TYR A 17 20.32 25.30 14.33
C TYR A 17 19.45 24.46 13.40
N LEU A 18 19.62 24.57 12.07
CA LEU A 18 18.88 23.75 11.11
C LEU A 18 19.18 22.26 11.26
N LEU A 19 20.41 21.86 11.54
CA LEU A 19 20.74 20.46 11.81
C LEU A 19 19.99 19.93 13.04
N VAL A 20 20.00 20.69 14.15
CA VAL A 20 19.27 20.29 15.38
C VAL A 20 17.76 20.32 15.17
N PHE A 21 17.25 21.33 14.47
CA PHE A 21 15.82 21.47 14.16
C PHE A 21 15.31 20.30 13.31
N ASN A 22 16.03 19.94 12.23
CA ASN A 22 15.66 18.80 11.40
C ASN A 22 15.84 17.48 12.15
N TRP A 23 16.91 17.32 12.95
CA TRP A 23 17.06 16.15 13.81
C TRP A 23 15.89 15.99 14.78
N GLN A 24 15.42 17.07 15.38
CA GLN A 24 14.24 17.03 16.25
C GLN A 24 12.94 16.74 15.47
N GLN A 25 12.82 17.21 14.23
CA GLN A 25 11.67 16.90 13.38
C GLN A 25 11.62 15.42 13.00
N ASP A 26 12.77 14.86 12.61
CA ASP A 26 12.88 13.48 12.13
C ASP A 26 12.84 12.46 13.27
N TYR A 27 13.44 12.78 14.43
CA TYR A 27 13.65 11.83 15.52
C TYR A 27 13.02 12.25 16.85
N GLY A 28 12.65 13.52 17.03
CA GLY A 28 12.11 14.04 18.31
C GLY A 28 10.63 13.76 18.54
N ASN A 29 9.89 13.44 17.48
CA ASN A 29 8.58 12.84 17.59
C ASN A 29 8.72 11.35 17.31
N GLU A 30 8.79 10.53 18.37
CA GLU A 30 8.40 9.14 18.27
C GLU A 30 7.05 9.13 17.54
N SER A 31 7.04 8.66 16.30
CA SER A 31 5.83 8.56 15.51
C SER A 31 4.96 7.51 16.16
N LYS A 32 4.19 7.91 17.18
CA LYS A 32 2.95 7.25 17.58
C LYS A 32 2.02 7.43 16.40
N GLN A 33 2.22 6.62 15.36
CA GLN A 33 1.29 6.54 14.27
C GLN A 33 0.05 5.88 14.87
N PRO A 34 -1.07 6.60 15.01
CA PRO A 34 -2.28 5.99 15.53
C PRO A 34 -2.66 4.86 14.56
N ALA A 35 -2.98 3.70 15.12
CA ALA A 35 -3.76 2.70 14.42
C ALA A 35 -5.10 3.35 14.06
N THR A 36 -5.20 3.93 12.88
CA THR A 36 -6.46 4.41 12.33
C THR A 36 -7.23 3.21 11.83
N GLU A 37 -8.32 2.88 12.52
CA GLU A 37 -9.37 2.00 12.00
C GLU A 37 -9.85 2.53 10.64
N PHE A 38 -9.90 1.63 9.65
CA PHE A 38 -10.25 1.97 8.28
C PHE A 38 -11.74 2.32 8.15
N GLY A 39 -12.03 3.60 7.91
CA GLY A 39 -13.13 4.05 7.05
C GLY A 39 -12.55 4.45 5.71
N TYR A 40 -12.94 3.79 4.62
CA TYR A 40 -12.49 4.09 3.27
C TYR A 40 -13.39 5.18 2.67
N GLU A 41 -12.86 6.40 2.53
CA GLU A 41 -13.39 7.36 1.57
C GLU A 41 -12.78 7.07 0.19
N GLU A 42 -13.68 6.81 -0.75
CA GLU A 42 -13.40 6.53 -2.16
C GLU A 42 -12.96 7.83 -2.84
N ARG A 43 -11.65 8.02 -3.02
CA ARG A 43 -11.12 9.07 -3.89
C ARG A 43 -11.19 8.59 -5.33
N THR A 44 -12.19 9.05 -6.07
CA THR A 44 -12.21 8.97 -7.53
C THR A 44 -11.20 9.99 -8.07
N ASP A 45 -10.01 9.52 -8.48
CA ASP A 45 -9.13 10.33 -9.33
C ASP A 45 -9.70 10.31 -10.76
N SER A 46 -10.25 11.45 -11.15
CA SER A 46 -10.57 11.78 -12.53
C SER A 46 -9.27 12.02 -13.30
N PHE A 47 -8.94 11.09 -14.19
CA PHE A 47 -7.91 11.28 -15.21
C PHE A 47 -8.51 12.14 -16.33
N ASP A 48 -8.18 13.44 -16.33
CA ASP A 48 -8.48 14.33 -17.44
C ASP A 48 -7.49 14.04 -18.59
N GLU A 49 -7.92 13.24 -19.56
CA GLU A 49 -7.16 13.04 -20.80
C GLU A 49 -7.70 14.00 -21.87
N GLU A 50 -6.97 15.09 -22.05
CA GLU A 50 -7.15 16.09 -23.10
C GLU A 50 -6.92 15.44 -24.48
N LEU A 51 -8.01 15.19 -25.21
CA LEU A 51 -7.97 14.66 -26.58
C LEU A 51 -7.31 15.66 -27.54
N ASN A 52 -6.07 15.37 -27.95
CA ASN A 52 -5.51 15.90 -29.19
C ASN A 52 -5.83 14.96 -30.36
N SER A 53 -6.33 15.56 -31.43
CA SER A 53 -6.91 14.97 -32.63
C SER A 53 -5.87 14.33 -33.56
N ILE A 54 -6.19 13.13 -34.07
CA ILE A 54 -5.57 12.53 -35.26
C ILE A 54 -6.72 11.96 -36.12
N PRO A 55 -6.81 12.26 -37.43
CA PRO A 55 -7.99 11.96 -38.24
C PRO A 55 -8.03 10.52 -38.78
N GLU A 56 -9.26 10.02 -38.85
CA GLU A 56 -9.88 9.03 -39.74
C GLU A 56 -8.99 8.05 -40.54
N ASN A 57 -9.20 6.74 -40.31
CA ASN A 57 -9.78 5.84 -41.34
C ASN A 57 -10.17 4.46 -40.78
N ASP A 58 -11.38 4.03 -41.19
CA ASP A 58 -11.91 2.66 -41.38
C ASP A 58 -11.47 1.53 -40.44
N ASP A 59 -12.38 1.08 -39.57
CA ASP A 59 -13.38 0.04 -39.89
C ASP A 59 -13.95 -0.60 -38.61
N GLN A 60 -15.28 -0.58 -38.48
CA GLN A 60 -16.13 -1.45 -37.64
C GLN A 60 -16.08 -1.32 -36.10
N ILE A 61 -17.06 -0.59 -35.53
CA ILE A 61 -17.50 -0.70 -34.13
C ILE A 61 -19.02 -0.89 -34.11
N PRO A 62 -19.57 -1.94 -33.46
CA PRO A 62 -20.99 -1.95 -33.09
C PRO A 62 -21.29 -1.04 -31.89
N GLU A 63 -22.40 -0.31 -32.04
CA GLU A 63 -22.95 0.70 -31.15
C GLU A 63 -23.19 0.23 -29.71
N LEU A 64 -22.77 1.06 -28.75
CA LEU A 64 -23.12 0.96 -27.34
C LEU A 64 -24.59 1.34 -27.16
N PHE A 65 -25.46 0.36 -26.91
CA PHE A 65 -26.81 0.62 -26.40
C PHE A 65 -26.72 1.11 -24.95
N ALA A 66 -27.00 2.39 -24.76
CA ALA A 66 -27.16 3.02 -23.47
C ALA A 66 -28.47 2.55 -22.79
N GLU A 67 -28.37 1.64 -21.83
CA GLU A 67 -29.49 1.28 -20.96
C GLU A 67 -29.60 2.25 -19.76
N LYS A 68 -30.55 3.18 -19.93
CA LYS A 68 -31.45 3.80 -18.94
C LYS A 68 -31.17 3.42 -17.46
N ARG A 69 -30.46 4.29 -16.74
CA ARG A 69 -30.43 4.26 -15.26
C ARG A 69 -31.71 4.84 -14.68
N LEU A 70 -32.58 3.98 -14.17
CA LEU A 70 -33.70 4.36 -13.31
C LEU A 70 -33.20 4.41 -11.87
N ASN A 71 -33.22 5.60 -11.27
CA ASN A 71 -32.94 5.81 -9.86
C ASN A 71 -34.02 5.16 -9.00
N ASN A 72 -33.64 4.29 -8.07
CA ASN A 72 -34.40 4.07 -6.83
C ASN A 72 -33.50 3.48 -5.74
N PRO A 73 -33.25 4.17 -4.60
CA PRO A 73 -32.54 3.58 -3.48
C PRO A 73 -33.56 2.83 -2.61
N LEU A 74 -33.69 1.52 -2.82
CA LEU A 74 -34.27 0.65 -1.81
C LEU A 74 -33.17 0.24 -0.84
N ILE A 75 -33.24 0.80 0.37
CA ILE A 75 -32.48 0.35 1.53
C ILE A 75 -32.79 -1.13 1.75
N GLN A 76 -31.84 -2.00 1.38
CA GLN A 76 -31.82 -3.38 1.84
C GLN A 76 -30.68 -3.50 2.85
N LYS A 77 -31.07 -3.83 4.10
CA LYS A 77 -30.15 -4.37 5.10
C LYS A 77 -29.59 -5.69 4.56
N SER A 78 -28.48 -5.59 3.83
CA SER A 78 -27.61 -6.71 3.53
C SER A 78 -26.75 -6.94 4.77
N ASN A 79 -26.82 -8.14 5.36
CA ASN A 79 -25.73 -8.62 6.21
C ASN A 79 -24.42 -8.34 5.47
N ALA A 80 -23.45 -7.76 6.17
CA ALA A 80 -22.14 -7.46 5.61
C ALA A 80 -21.42 -8.77 5.28
N GLN A 81 -21.73 -9.34 4.11
CA GLN A 81 -20.83 -10.23 3.41
C GLN A 81 -19.63 -9.34 3.07
N ALA A 82 -18.52 -9.53 3.78
CA ALA A 82 -17.28 -8.82 3.50
C ALA A 82 -17.03 -8.89 1.98
N ALA A 83 -16.87 -7.72 1.35
CA ALA A 83 -16.41 -7.66 -0.03
C ALA A 83 -15.18 -8.57 -0.17
N PRO A 84 -14.98 -9.25 -1.33
CA PRO A 84 -13.79 -10.07 -1.53
C PRO A 84 -12.58 -9.20 -1.24
N GLN A 85 -11.92 -9.48 -0.12
CA GLN A 85 -10.69 -8.81 0.22
C GLN A 85 -9.69 -9.31 -0.82
N ASN A 86 -9.20 -8.42 -1.70
CA ASN A 86 -8.14 -8.74 -2.66
C ASN A 86 -6.80 -9.06 -1.96
N ARG A 87 -6.81 -9.27 -0.65
CA ARG A 87 -5.65 -9.58 0.18
C ARG A 87 -5.89 -10.83 0.98
N LEU A 88 -4.89 -11.70 0.97
CA LEU A 88 -4.80 -12.87 1.81
C LEU A 88 -3.86 -12.58 2.99
N LYS A 89 -4.30 -12.89 4.21
CA LYS A 89 -3.43 -12.82 5.40
C LYS A 89 -2.81 -14.19 5.69
N VAL A 90 -1.53 -14.20 5.99
CA VAL A 90 -0.83 -15.41 6.44
C VAL A 90 -0.01 -15.08 7.67
N LYS A 91 -0.22 -15.84 8.75
CA LYS A 91 0.42 -15.61 10.04
C LYS A 91 1.13 -16.87 10.53
N THR A 92 2.37 -16.71 10.96
CA THR A 92 3.17 -17.75 11.59
C THR A 92 3.62 -17.32 12.99
N ASP A 93 4.54 -18.06 13.59
CA ASP A 93 5.18 -17.75 14.86
C ASP A 93 6.09 -16.50 14.79
N VAL A 94 6.72 -16.25 13.65
CA VAL A 94 7.68 -15.14 13.45
C VAL A 94 7.21 -14.07 12.47
N LEU A 95 6.29 -14.38 11.57
CA LEU A 95 5.97 -13.53 10.43
C LEU A 95 4.45 -13.40 10.26
N GLU A 96 3.97 -12.20 9.99
CA GLU A 96 2.62 -11.96 9.47
C GLU A 96 2.72 -11.21 8.16
N VAL A 97 2.14 -11.75 7.09
CA VAL A 97 2.19 -11.16 5.74
C VAL A 97 0.79 -10.95 5.18
N SER A 98 0.65 -9.90 4.36
CA SER A 98 -0.49 -9.68 3.49
C SER A 98 -0.07 -9.87 2.04
N ILE A 99 -0.78 -10.73 1.33
CA ILE A 99 -0.52 -11.10 -0.07
C ILE A 99 -1.65 -10.52 -0.92
N ASN A 100 -1.32 -9.71 -1.91
CA ASN A 100 -2.27 -9.24 -2.91
C ASN A 100 -2.59 -10.36 -3.89
N LEU A 101 -3.87 -10.76 -3.97
CA LEU A 101 -4.32 -11.80 -4.90
C LEU A 101 -4.22 -11.37 -6.37
N HIS A 102 -4.04 -10.09 -6.66
CA HIS A 102 -3.63 -9.61 -7.98
C HIS A 102 -2.13 -9.84 -8.17
N GLY A 103 -1.80 -11.03 -8.66
CA GLY A 103 -0.45 -11.47 -9.03
C GLY A 103 0.43 -12.00 -7.91
N GLY A 104 -0.03 -12.00 -6.65
CA GLY A 104 0.61 -12.74 -5.56
C GLY A 104 1.77 -12.00 -4.87
N ASP A 105 1.77 -10.67 -4.90
CA ASP A 105 2.81 -9.87 -4.23
C ASP A 105 2.58 -9.80 -2.72
N ILE A 106 3.67 -9.79 -1.95
CA ILE A 106 3.62 -9.46 -0.53
C ILE A 106 3.73 -7.94 -0.41
N ASP A 107 2.60 -7.27 -0.18
CA ASP A 107 2.58 -5.81 -0.05
C ASP A 107 2.85 -5.36 1.39
N GLN A 108 2.64 -6.22 2.39
CA GLN A 108 2.88 -5.91 3.79
C GLN A 108 3.42 -7.11 4.56
N ALA A 109 4.38 -6.86 5.45
CA ALA A 109 4.99 -7.91 6.28
C ALA A 109 5.43 -7.37 7.65
N TYR A 110 5.16 -8.15 8.69
CA TYR A 110 5.48 -7.86 10.08
C TYR A 110 6.40 -8.93 10.66
N LEU A 111 7.44 -8.50 11.36
CA LEU A 111 8.32 -9.39 12.12
C LEU A 111 7.82 -9.47 13.57
N LEU A 112 7.03 -10.49 13.88
CA LEU A 112 6.26 -10.59 15.12
C LEU A 112 7.13 -10.68 16.40
N LYS A 113 8.37 -11.13 16.26
CA LYS A 113 9.33 -11.25 17.38
C LYS A 113 10.21 -10.02 17.58
N TYR A 114 10.10 -9.02 16.70
CA TYR A 114 10.98 -7.86 16.69
C TYR A 114 10.15 -6.60 16.93
N PRO A 115 10.28 -5.96 18.09
CA PRO A 115 9.52 -4.75 18.36
C PRO A 115 10.08 -3.56 17.57
N THR A 116 9.20 -2.63 17.17
CA THR A 116 9.60 -1.39 16.49
C THR A 116 10.46 -0.50 17.38
N GLN A 117 10.17 -0.47 18.68
CA GLN A 117 10.88 0.33 19.68
C GLN A 117 11.10 -0.49 20.96
N ILE A 118 12.21 -0.23 21.66
CA ILE A 118 12.53 -0.91 22.93
C ILE A 118 11.45 -0.66 24.00
N THR A 119 10.80 0.52 23.96
CA THR A 119 9.72 0.93 24.85
C THR A 119 8.37 0.29 24.52
N GLU A 120 8.21 -0.30 23.32
CA GLU A 120 6.97 -0.88 22.82
C GLU A 120 7.15 -2.37 22.41
N PRO A 121 7.38 -3.28 23.37
CA PRO A 121 7.71 -4.69 23.08
C PRO A 121 6.58 -5.46 22.36
N ASN A 122 5.34 -4.96 22.44
CA ASN A 122 4.16 -5.58 21.82
C ASN A 122 3.85 -5.04 20.43
N ASN A 123 4.61 -4.06 19.92
CA ASN A 123 4.38 -3.44 18.63
C ASN A 123 5.38 -4.00 17.60
N PRO A 124 5.00 -4.97 16.74
CA PRO A 124 5.93 -5.64 15.85
C PRO A 124 6.45 -4.69 14.76
N LEU A 125 7.69 -4.93 14.34
CA LEU A 125 8.35 -4.18 13.28
C LEU A 125 7.68 -4.46 11.94
N ILE A 126 7.31 -3.39 11.24
CA ILE A 126 6.80 -3.47 9.87
C ILE A 126 8.01 -3.50 8.92
N LEU A 127 8.22 -4.63 8.25
CA LEU A 127 9.31 -4.80 7.29
C LEU A 127 8.91 -4.31 5.90
N LEU A 128 7.76 -4.77 5.38
CA LEU A 128 7.22 -4.35 4.07
C LEU A 128 5.99 -3.47 4.30
N ASN A 129 5.91 -2.36 3.57
CA ASN A 129 4.82 -1.40 3.69
C ASN A 129 4.60 -0.68 2.35
N PRO A 130 3.38 -0.73 1.78
CA PRO A 130 3.11 -0.11 0.49
C PRO A 130 3.22 1.42 0.54
N LYS A 131 3.04 2.03 1.72
CA LYS A 131 3.22 3.49 1.92
C LYS A 131 4.66 3.94 1.65
N ASN A 132 5.62 3.05 1.86
CA ASN A 132 7.05 3.32 1.64
C ASN A 132 7.54 2.74 0.29
N LEU A 133 6.61 2.33 -0.59
CA LEU A 133 6.90 1.67 -1.86
C LEU A 133 7.77 0.41 -1.70
N TYR A 134 7.69 -0.25 -0.56
CA TYR A 134 8.50 -1.42 -0.26
C TYR A 134 7.63 -2.68 -0.20
N SER A 135 7.74 -3.49 -1.26
CA SER A 135 7.00 -4.73 -1.47
C SER A 135 7.92 -5.82 -1.99
N ALA A 136 7.57 -7.08 -1.74
CA ALA A 136 8.25 -8.22 -2.34
C ALA A 136 7.36 -8.79 -3.44
N GLN A 137 7.80 -8.62 -4.68
CA GLN A 137 7.05 -9.01 -5.87
C GLN A 137 7.63 -10.28 -6.48
N SER A 138 6.75 -11.14 -6.96
CA SER A 138 7.12 -12.35 -7.68
C SER A 138 6.12 -12.63 -8.81
N GLY A 139 6.52 -13.42 -9.80
CA GLY A 139 5.66 -13.73 -10.93
C GLY A 139 6.34 -14.60 -11.98
N LEU A 140 5.54 -15.16 -12.88
CA LEU A 140 5.99 -15.96 -14.01
C LEU A 140 6.00 -15.10 -15.27
N ILE A 141 7.20 -14.72 -15.71
CA ILE A 141 7.41 -13.89 -16.92
C ILE A 141 7.84 -14.74 -18.13
N GLY A 142 7.79 -14.14 -19.33
CA GLY A 142 8.22 -14.76 -20.58
C GLY A 142 7.07 -15.06 -21.56
N PRO A 143 7.34 -15.73 -22.70
CA PRO A 143 6.34 -15.94 -23.76
C PRO A 143 5.04 -16.60 -23.27
N ASN A 144 5.17 -17.55 -22.33
CA ASN A 144 4.06 -18.29 -21.72
C ASN A 144 3.83 -17.86 -20.26
N GLY A 145 4.42 -16.76 -19.81
CA GLY A 145 4.26 -16.24 -18.46
C GLY A 145 2.87 -15.65 -18.25
N THR A 146 2.31 -15.85 -17.05
CA THR A 146 1.04 -15.25 -16.63
C THR A 146 1.20 -13.77 -16.28
N ASP A 147 2.39 -13.37 -15.86
CA ASP A 147 2.72 -12.03 -15.43
C ASP A 147 3.35 -11.27 -16.61
N LYS A 148 2.58 -10.35 -17.19
CA LYS A 148 2.96 -9.52 -18.34
C LYS A 148 2.87 -8.04 -17.98
N THR A 149 3.55 -7.19 -18.76
CA THR A 149 3.44 -5.74 -18.59
C THR A 149 1.97 -5.30 -18.66
N GLY A 150 1.46 -4.72 -17.57
CA GLY A 150 0.08 -4.25 -17.46
C GLY A 150 -0.98 -5.36 -17.26
N SER A 151 -0.60 -6.63 -17.13
CA SER A 151 -1.55 -7.72 -16.90
C SER A 151 -0.98 -8.75 -15.93
N ARG A 152 -1.62 -8.85 -14.77
CA ARG A 152 -1.26 -9.79 -13.70
C ARG A 152 -2.45 -10.73 -13.44
N PRO A 153 -2.20 -12.01 -13.13
CA PRO A 153 -3.27 -12.97 -12.86
C PRO A 153 -4.00 -12.62 -11.55
N ASN A 154 -5.31 -12.90 -11.51
CA ASN A 154 -6.08 -12.87 -10.27
C ASN A 154 -6.13 -14.27 -9.67
N TYR A 155 -5.49 -14.45 -8.52
CA TYR A 155 -5.52 -15.69 -7.76
C TYR A 155 -6.76 -15.78 -6.88
N ILE A 156 -7.17 -17.01 -6.58
CA ILE A 156 -8.27 -17.31 -5.67
C ILE A 156 -7.70 -18.16 -4.55
N ALA A 157 -7.89 -17.73 -3.31
CA ALA A 157 -7.56 -18.50 -2.11
C ALA A 157 -8.82 -19.17 -1.55
N ARG A 158 -8.66 -20.32 -0.89
CA ARG A 158 -9.76 -21.00 -0.21
C ARG A 158 -10.27 -20.21 0.99
N PHE A 159 -9.34 -19.64 1.76
CA PHE A 159 -9.60 -18.80 2.93
C PHE A 159 -8.95 -17.44 2.76
N ASN A 160 -9.43 -16.44 3.50
CA ASN A 160 -8.85 -15.09 3.53
C ASN A 160 -7.73 -14.95 4.57
N GLU A 161 -7.57 -15.95 5.44
CA GLU A 161 -6.56 -15.98 6.49
C GLU A 161 -6.06 -17.41 6.67
N TYR A 162 -4.74 -17.58 6.76
CA TYR A 162 -4.08 -18.82 7.16
C TYR A 162 -3.23 -18.53 8.39
N VAL A 163 -3.36 -19.33 9.44
CA VAL A 163 -2.60 -19.19 10.68
C VAL A 163 -1.89 -20.51 10.96
N LEU A 164 -0.59 -20.45 11.22
CA LEU A 164 0.18 -21.61 11.64
C LEU A 164 -0.06 -21.84 13.13
N ASP A 165 -0.65 -22.99 13.46
CA ASP A 165 -0.87 -23.38 14.85
C ASP A 165 0.43 -23.79 15.55
N SER A 166 0.40 -23.74 16.88
CA SER A 166 1.59 -23.99 17.69
C SER A 166 2.08 -25.44 17.52
N GLY A 167 3.31 -25.59 17.06
CA GLY A 167 3.94 -26.89 16.84
C GLY A 167 3.70 -27.49 15.46
N GLU A 168 2.93 -26.83 14.60
CA GLU A 168 2.76 -27.22 13.20
C GLU A 168 3.89 -26.67 12.31
N GLN A 169 4.08 -27.32 11.17
CA GLN A 169 5.08 -26.93 10.17
C GLN A 169 4.45 -26.50 8.83
N GLU A 170 3.13 -26.65 8.69
CA GLU A 170 2.40 -26.40 7.45
C GLU A 170 1.12 -25.61 7.72
N LEU A 171 0.74 -24.75 6.78
CA LEU A 171 -0.52 -24.01 6.80
C LEU A 171 -1.57 -24.83 6.05
N ILE A 172 -2.75 -25.01 6.65
CA ILE A 172 -3.87 -25.80 6.09
C ILE A 172 -5.01 -24.90 5.60
#